data_AF-A0A529I4N6-F1
#
_entry.id   AF-A0A529I4N6-F1
#
_cell.length_a   1.000
_cell.length_b   1.000
_cell.length_c   1.000
_cell.angle_alpha   90.00
_cell.angle_beta   90.00
_cell.angle_gamma   90.00
#
_symmetry.space_group_name_H-M   'P 1'
#
loop_
_entity.id
_entity.type
_entity.pdbx_description
1 polymer ?
#
loop_
_entity_poly.entity_id
_entity_poly.type
_entity_poly.pdbx_seq_one_letter_code
_entity_poly.pdbx_strand_id
1 'polypeptide(L)'
;MTLHQLTAALAERGLIIHPASVGHFLHREGKSFKKPILPAEQFKPKLMRRRAQWMRYQTRIDPTRLVFLDEPWVKTNMAPLRGWGVRGKRLMAHAPYGHWKTMTFIAALRHDRVGGALGH
;
A
#
# COMPACT_ATOMS: atom_id res chain seq x y z
N MET A 1 -17.63 5.46 -4.71
CA MET A 1 -19.04 5.14 -4.42
C MET A 1 -19.11 4.38 -3.11
N THR A 2 -19.84 4.89 -2.12
CA THR A 2 -20.05 4.25 -0.81
C THR A 2 -21.28 3.33 -0.83
N LEU A 3 -21.48 2.48 0.19
CA LEU A 3 -22.68 1.65 0.32
C LEU A 3 -23.97 2.49 0.38
N HIS A 4 -23.93 3.65 1.04
CA HIS A 4 -25.05 4.59 1.07
C HIS A 4 -25.35 5.20 -0.31
N GLN A 5 -24.31 5.59 -1.07
CA GLN A 5 -24.48 6.09 -2.44
C GLN A 5 -25.06 5.02 -3.37
N LEU A 6 -24.62 3.77 -3.22
CA LEU A 6 -25.18 2.65 -3.97
C LEU A 6 -26.63 2.36 -3.58
N THR A 7 -26.94 2.45 -2.29
CA THR A 7 -28.32 2.27 -1.78
C THR A 7 -29.25 3.36 -2.31
N ALA A 8 -28.82 4.62 -2.32
CA ALA A 8 -29.59 5.73 -2.88
C ALA A 8 -29.83 5.56 -4.39
N ALA A 9 -28.79 5.16 -5.14
CA ALA A 9 -28.92 4.89 -6.58
C ALA A 9 -29.84 3.69 -6.89
N LEU A 10 -29.91 2.70 -6.00
CA LEU A 10 -30.87 1.59 -6.10
C LEU A 10 -32.30 2.06 -5.78
N ALA A 11 -32.47 2.94 -4.79
CA ALA A 11 -33.76 3.52 -4.45
C ALA A 11 -34.32 4.40 -5.59
N GLU A 12 -33.49 5.18 -6.29
CA GLU A 12 -33.87 5.91 -7.51
C GLU A 12 -34.38 4.99 -8.62
N ARG A 13 -33.98 3.71 -8.61
CA ARG A 13 -34.44 2.68 -9.54
C ARG A 13 -35.61 1.86 -8.98
N GLY A 14 -36.22 2.29 -7.88
CA GLY A 14 -37.37 1.64 -7.23
C GLY A 14 -37.01 0.49 -6.29
N LEU A 15 -35.72 0.24 -6.03
CA LEU A 15 -35.25 -0.83 -5.15
C LEU A 15 -34.87 -0.26 -3.77
N ILE A 16 -35.81 -0.33 -2.83
CA ILE A 16 -35.57 0.07 -1.43
C ILE A 16 -34.87 -1.09 -0.71
N ILE A 17 -33.56 -0.96 -0.52
CA ILE A 17 -32.73 -2.00 0.11
C ILE A 17 -31.96 -1.38 1.27
N HIS A 18 -31.83 -2.10 2.39
CA HIS A 18 -31.00 -1.64 3.50
C HIS A 18 -29.49 -1.69 3.13
N PRO A 19 -28.66 -0.69 3.49
CA PRO A 19 -27.24 -0.66 3.15
C PRO A 19 -26.44 -1.90 3.56
N ALA A 20 -26.83 -2.55 4.66
CA ALA A 20 -26.21 -3.80 5.10
C ALA A 20 -26.43 -4.95 4.09
N SER A 21 -27.63 -5.06 3.51
CA SER A 21 -27.95 -6.10 2.52
C SER A 21 -27.14 -5.91 1.23
N VAL A 22 -26.92 -4.65 0.83
CA VAL A 22 -26.02 -4.30 -0.28
C VAL A 22 -24.58 -4.71 0.04
N GLY A 23 -24.11 -4.47 1.26
CA GLY A 23 -22.79 -4.89 1.72
C GLY A 23 -22.60 -6.42 1.71
N HIS A 24 -23.58 -7.16 2.22
CA HIS A 24 -23.56 -8.64 2.21
C HIS A 24 -23.57 -9.20 0.80
N PHE A 25 -24.39 -8.64 -0.09
CA PHE A 25 -24.43 -9.02 -1.50
C PHE A 25 -23.06 -8.81 -2.15
N LEU A 26 -22.48 -7.61 -2.03
CA LEU A 26 -21.17 -7.30 -2.61
C LEU A 26 -20.07 -8.23 -2.07
N HIS A 27 -20.07 -8.53 -0.78
CA HIS A 27 -19.11 -9.45 -0.18
C HIS A 27 -19.25 -10.88 -0.75
N ARG A 28 -20.48 -11.36 -0.92
CA ARG A 28 -20.78 -12.66 -1.54
C ARG A 28 -20.30 -12.73 -2.99
N GLU A 29 -20.42 -11.63 -3.73
CA GLU A 29 -19.92 -11.51 -5.11
C GLU A 29 -18.39 -11.28 -5.18
N GLY A 30 -17.67 -11.42 -4.06
CA GLY A 30 -16.22 -11.22 -3.97
C GLY A 30 -15.78 -9.77 -4.19
N LYS A 31 -16.71 -8.82 -4.16
CA LYS A 31 -16.42 -7.39 -4.34
C LYS A 31 -16.04 -6.79 -2.99
N SER A 32 -14.80 -6.30 -2.89
CA SER A 32 -14.34 -5.55 -1.73
C SER A 32 -14.12 -4.09 -2.09
N PHE A 33 -14.49 -3.19 -1.16
CA PHE A 33 -14.16 -1.77 -1.31
C PHE A 33 -12.74 -1.53 -0.83
N LYS A 34 -11.78 -1.62 -1.75
CA LYS A 34 -10.44 -1.07 -1.54
C LYS A 34 -10.45 0.35 -2.10
N LYS A 35 -10.25 1.35 -1.25
CA LYS A 35 -9.97 2.73 -1.70
C LYS A 35 -8.46 2.85 -1.90
N PRO A 36 -7.90 2.66 -3.11
CA PRO A 36 -6.51 2.98 -3.34
C PRO A 36 -6.34 4.49 -3.18
N ILE A 37 -5.58 4.91 -2.17
CA ILE A 37 -5.11 6.29 -2.08
C ILE A 37 -3.92 6.37 -3.04
N LEU A 38 -4.17 6.89 -4.23
CA LEU A 38 -3.12 7.19 -5.19
C LEU A 38 -2.62 8.62 -4.93
N PRO A 39 -1.30 8.86 -4.86
CA PRO A 39 -0.78 10.21 -4.71
C PRO A 39 -1.24 11.07 -5.89
N ALA A 40 -2.00 12.14 -5.62
CA ALA A 40 -2.58 12.99 -6.66
C ALA A 40 -1.50 13.63 -7.56
N GLU A 41 -0.30 13.80 -7.02
CA GLU A 41 0.86 14.30 -7.75
C GLU A 41 1.19 13.48 -8.99
N GLN A 42 0.91 12.17 -8.99
CA GLN A 42 1.15 11.30 -10.14
C GLN A 42 0.37 11.75 -11.39
N PHE A 43 -0.72 12.49 -11.22
CA PHE A 43 -1.56 13.01 -12.29
C PHE A 43 -1.15 14.43 -12.75
N LYS A 44 -0.08 15.02 -12.20
CA LYS A 44 0.48 16.27 -12.73
C LYS A 44 0.88 16.02 -14.20
N PRO A 45 0.43 16.83 -15.19
CA PRO A 45 0.65 16.54 -16.62
C PRO A 45 2.11 16.29 -16.99
N LYS A 46 3.05 17.00 -16.35
CA LYS A 46 4.50 16.81 -16.52
C LYS A 46 4.96 15.41 -16.07
N LEU A 47 4.46 14.93 -14.93
CA LEU A 47 4.81 13.62 -14.38
C LEU A 47 4.17 12.49 -15.19
N MET A 48 2.92 12.67 -15.65
CA MET A 48 2.27 11.72 -16.56
C MET A 48 3.04 11.56 -17.86
N ARG A 49 3.43 12.68 -18.51
CA ARG A 49 4.23 12.64 -19.75
C ARG A 49 5.57 11.94 -19.53
N ARG A 50 6.29 12.28 -18.45
CA ARG A 50 7.57 11.65 -18.11
C ARG A 50 7.42 10.15 -17.86
N ARG A 51 6.39 9.71 -17.15
CA ARG A 51 6.13 8.28 -16.91
C ARG A 51 5.78 7.54 -18.21
N ALA A 52 4.94 8.13 -19.07
CA ALA A 52 4.62 7.54 -20.36
C ALA A 52 5.88 7.39 -21.25
N GLN A 53 6.74 8.40 -21.28
CA GLN A 53 8.02 8.35 -21.98
C GLN A 53 8.94 7.28 -21.38
N TRP A 54 9.07 7.23 -20.05
CA TRP A 54 9.88 6.23 -19.36
C TRP A 54 9.39 4.80 -19.62
N MET A 55 8.08 4.54 -19.57
CA MET A 55 7.50 3.23 -19.89
C MET A 55 7.75 2.78 -21.34
N ARG A 56 7.86 3.72 -22.29
CA ARG A 56 8.24 3.40 -23.68
C ARG A 56 9.75 3.19 -23.83
N TYR A 57 10.55 3.89 -23.02
CA TYR A 57 12.00 3.81 -23.06
C TYR A 57 12.53 2.55 -22.35
N GLN A 58 11.86 2.08 -21.30
CA GLN A 58 12.31 0.93 -20.49
C GLN A 58 12.52 -0.33 -21.33
N THR A 59 11.74 -0.53 -22.40
CA THR A 59 11.85 -1.71 -23.28
C THR A 59 13.13 -1.71 -24.12
N ARG A 60 13.85 -0.58 -24.15
CA ARG A 60 15.13 -0.42 -24.87
C ARG A 60 16.33 -0.58 -23.95
N ILE A 61 16.12 -0.69 -22.64
CA ILE A 61 17.20 -0.83 -21.67
C ILE A 61 17.38 -2.31 -21.37
N ASP A 62 18.61 -2.79 -21.48
CA ASP A 62 19.01 -4.11 -21.00
C ASP A 62 18.97 -4.13 -19.45
N PRO A 63 18.07 -4.92 -18.83
CA PRO A 63 17.93 -4.98 -17.38
C PRO A 63 19.20 -5.47 -16.65
N THR A 64 20.07 -6.22 -17.33
CA THR A 64 21.30 -6.74 -16.73
C THR A 64 22.33 -5.64 -16.44
N ARG A 65 22.19 -4.50 -17.13
CA ARG A 65 23.06 -3.32 -16.99
C ARG A 65 22.50 -2.27 -16.03
N LEU A 66 21.30 -2.48 -15.49
CA LEU A 66 20.66 -1.57 -14.55
C LEU A 66 21.04 -1.89 -13.10
N VAL A 67 21.29 -0.83 -12.33
CA VAL A 67 21.41 -0.88 -10.88
C VAL A 67 20.37 0.08 -10.32
N PHE A 68 19.40 -0.45 -9.56
CA PHE A 68 18.42 0.35 -8.85
C PHE A 68 19.00 0.76 -7.50
N LEU A 69 19.09 2.06 -7.25
CA LEU A 69 19.45 2.61 -5.96
C LEU A 69 18.17 3.09 -5.27
N ASP A 70 17.89 2.56 -4.09
CA ASP A 70 16.80 3.05 -3.25
C ASP A 70 17.30 3.24 -1.81
N GLU A 71 16.76 4.24 -1.15
CA GLU A 71 17.01 4.53 0.25
C GLU A 71 15.78 4.13 1.07
N PRO A 72 15.70 2.87 1.56
CA PRO A 72 14.60 2.47 2.41
C PRO A 72 14.79 3.00 3.84
N TRP A 73 13.78 3.73 4.32
CA TRP A 73 13.64 4.06 5.73
C TRP A 73 13.10 2.85 6.49
N VAL A 74 13.92 2.24 7.36
CA VAL A 74 13.47 1.14 8.22
C VAL A 74 13.17 1.66 9.62
N LYS A 75 11.90 1.57 10.05
CA LYS A 75 11.50 1.88 11.42
C LYS A 75 11.76 0.65 12.30
N THR A 76 12.59 0.79 13.33
CA THR A 76 12.93 -0.29 14.30
C THR A 76 11.81 -0.62 15.29
N ASN A 77 10.57 -0.17 15.05
CA ASN A 77 9.43 -0.48 15.91
C ASN A 77 8.92 -1.90 15.64
N MET A 78 9.70 -2.92 16.01
CA MET A 78 9.31 -4.32 15.94
C MET A 78 8.39 -4.71 17.11
N ALA A 79 7.38 -3.88 17.38
CA ALA A 79 6.30 -4.25 18.27
C ALA A 79 5.34 -5.19 17.52
N PRO A 80 4.84 -6.28 18.14
CA PRO A 80 3.82 -7.12 17.52
C PRO A 80 2.60 -6.28 17.11
N LEU A 81 2.36 -6.14 15.80
CA LEU A 81 1.23 -5.36 15.27
C LEU A 81 -0.13 -5.99 15.58
N ARG A 82 -0.13 -7.31 15.82
CA ARG A 82 -1.30 -8.12 16.14
C ARG A 82 -0.86 -9.25 17.07
N GLY A 83 -1.74 -9.65 17.97
CA GLY A 83 -1.59 -10.88 18.72
C GLY A 83 -2.95 -11.40 19.16
N TRP A 84 -3.01 -12.70 19.41
CA TRP A 84 -4.22 -13.40 19.81
C TRP A 84 -4.14 -13.67 21.31
N GLY A 85 -5.20 -13.31 22.03
CA GLY A 85 -5.31 -13.51 23.47
C GLY A 85 -6.70 -14.03 23.85
N VAL A 86 -6.82 -14.61 25.04
CA VAL A 86 -8.10 -15.11 25.55
C VAL A 86 -9.12 -13.96 25.64
N ARG A 87 -10.33 -14.19 25.15
CA ARG A 87 -11.42 -13.20 25.17
C ARG A 87 -11.65 -12.69 26.60
N GLY A 88 -11.56 -11.38 26.80
CA GLY A 88 -11.69 -10.74 28.12
C GLY A 88 -10.38 -10.52 28.88
N LYS A 89 -9.22 -10.97 28.37
CA LYS A 89 -7.90 -10.65 28.93
C LYS A 89 -7.11 -9.75 28.00
N ARG A 90 -6.45 -8.74 28.57
CA ARG A 90 -5.56 -7.85 27.81
C ARG A 90 -4.30 -8.61 27.40
N LEU A 91 -3.97 -8.60 26.11
CA LEU A 91 -2.70 -9.11 25.62
C LEU A 91 -1.59 -8.14 26.05
N MET A 92 -0.66 -8.61 26.88
CA MET A 92 0.54 -7.84 27.24
C MET A 92 1.62 -8.07 26.19
N ALA A 93 2.04 -6.99 25.53
CA ALA A 93 3.15 -7.01 24.57
C ALA A 93 4.15 -5.93 24.97
N HIS A 94 5.43 -6.29 24.95
CA HIS A 94 6.53 -5.37 25.22
C HIS A 94 7.16 -4.95 23.88
N ALA A 95 7.48 -3.67 23.76
CA ALA A 95 8.25 -3.11 22.65
C ALA A 95 9.48 -2.42 23.22
N PRO A 96 10.62 -2.39 22.51
CA PRO A 96 11.80 -1.67 22.96
C PRO A 96 11.45 -0.18 23.20
N TYR A 97 11.65 0.27 24.43
CA TYR A 97 11.43 1.67 24.83
C TYR A 97 12.73 2.44 24.70
N GLY A 98 12.72 3.50 23.88
CA GLY A 98 13.79 4.50 23.83
C GLY A 98 14.74 4.37 22.64
N HIS A 99 14.93 5.51 21.97
CA HIS A 99 15.84 5.79 20.84
C HIS A 99 15.41 5.22 19.49
N TRP A 100 14.51 5.96 18.83
CA TRP A 100 14.27 5.86 17.40
C TRP A 100 15.53 6.26 16.64
N LYS A 101 16.43 5.30 16.39
CA LYS A 101 17.46 5.48 15.37
C LYS A 101 16.82 5.23 14.02
N THR A 102 16.59 6.32 13.30
CA THR A 102 16.32 6.25 11.86
C THR A 102 17.63 5.84 11.20
N MET A 103 17.69 4.62 10.65
CA MET A 103 18.87 4.13 9.94
C MET A 103 18.65 4.34 8.44
N THR A 104 19.49 5.17 7.83
CA THR A 104 19.54 5.34 6.38
C THR A 104 20.35 4.18 5.79
N PHE A 105 19.71 3.38 4.95
CA PHE A 105 20.37 2.31 4.20
C PHE A 105 20.33 2.65 2.72
N ILE A 106 21.44 2.51 2.01
CA ILE A 106 21.46 2.61 0.55
C ILE A 106 21.55 1.20 -0.01
N ALA A 107 20.49 0.78 -0.71
CA ALA A 107 20.40 -0.51 -1.36
C ALA A 107 20.61 -0.36 -2.87
N ALA A 108 21.52 -1.16 -3.42
CA ALA A 108 21.72 -1.32 -4.86
C ALA A 108 21.17 -2.68 -5.31
N LEU A 109 20.06 -2.70 -6.03
CA LEU A 109 19.48 -3.92 -6.59
C LEU A 109 19.86 -4.04 -8.08
N ARG A 110 20.44 -5.18 -8.45
CA ARG A 110 20.64 -5.60 -9.84
C ARG A 110 19.73 -6.78 -10.16
N HIS A 111 19.64 -7.15 -11.43
CA HIS A 111 18.87 -8.31 -11.86
C HIS A 111 19.32 -9.63 -11.21
N ASP A 112 20.59 -9.73 -10.81
CA ASP A 112 21.26 -10.94 -10.30
C ASP A 112 21.56 -10.89 -8.79
N ARG A 113 21.53 -9.71 -8.16
CA ARG A 113 22.00 -9.55 -6.77
C ARG A 113 21.49 -8.29 -6.07
N VAL A 114 21.48 -8.34 -4.74
CA VAL A 114 21.35 -7.17 -3.85
C VAL A 114 22.75 -6.82 -3.33
N GLY A 115 23.15 -5.55 -3.43
CA GLY A 115 24.33 -4.99 -2.77
C GLY A 115 23.93 -3.88 -1.79
N GLY A 116 24.41 -3.93 -0.56
CA GLY A 116 24.11 -2.92 0.47
C GLY A 116 25.36 -2.18 0.93
N ALA A 117 25.25 -0.89 1.16
CA ALA A 117 26.23 -0.12 1.93
C ALA A 117 25.53 0.46 3.17
N LEU A 118 26.02 0.10 4.36
CA LEU A 118 25.55 0.65 5.64
C LEU A 118 26.12 2.06 5.79
N GLY A 119 25.26 3.08 5.76
CA GLY A 119 25.59 4.43 6.22
C GLY A 119 25.46 4.51 7.74
N HIS A 120 26.44 5.13 8.40
CA HIS A 120 26.54 5.29 9.85
C HIS A 120 25.39 6.08 10.49
#